data_AF-A0A4V5P8A8-F1
#
_entry.id   AF-A0A4V5P8A8-F1
#
_cell.length_a   1.000
_cell.length_b   1.000
_cell.length_c   1.000
_cell.angle_alpha   90.00
_cell.angle_beta   90.00
_cell.angle_gamma   90.00
#
_symmetry.space_group_name_H-M   'P 1'
#
loop_
_entity.id
_entity.type
_entity.pdbx_description
1 polymer ?
#
loop_
_entity_poly.entity_id
_entity_poly.type
_entity_poly.pdbx_seq_one_letter_code
_entity_poly.pdbx_strand_id
1 'polypeptide(L)'
;DTALGKPREVFRLPTDLIAYDNRLCASMHFTSSTWVTLSDGTGRLYLIGTGERGNSASEKWEIMFNEELGNPFIIIHSISLLKAEEHSIATLLLRIEKEELDMKGSGFYVSLEWVTINKKSKDKKKYEITKRNILRGKSVPHYAAIEPNGNGLMIVSYKSFTFVQVGQNLEESKDEDMSEKIKEPLYYWQQTEDDLTVTISLPEDCTKEDIQIQFLPDHVNVVLKGQRFLEGNLYSSIDHESSTWIIKENNSLEISLIKKNEGLTWPELVVGDKQGEFIRDSAQCAAIAERLMHLTSDELNPNPDKGKPPCNAQELEECDIFFEESSSLCRFDGSTLKTTHV
;
A
#
# COMPACT_ATOMS: atom_id res chain seq x y z
N ASP A 1 49.15 -4.27 -19.96
CA ASP A 1 48.64 -2.89 -19.90
C ASP A 1 47.22 -2.84 -20.41
N THR A 2 46.25 -2.67 -19.52
CA THR A 2 44.88 -2.33 -19.89
C THR A 2 44.79 -0.82 -20.14
N ALA A 3 43.87 -0.39 -20.99
CA ALA A 3 43.62 1.03 -21.29
C ALA A 3 43.26 1.89 -20.04
N LEU A 4 43.02 1.25 -18.89
CA LEU A 4 42.56 1.86 -17.64
C LEU A 4 43.69 2.11 -16.62
N GLY A 5 44.95 1.77 -16.93
CA GLY A 5 46.08 1.97 -16.02
C GLY A 5 46.06 1.06 -14.79
N LYS A 6 46.96 1.30 -13.82
CA LYS A 6 46.99 0.56 -12.55
C LYS A 6 45.93 1.12 -11.59
N PRO A 7 45.18 0.26 -10.86
CA PRO A 7 44.21 0.73 -9.88
C PRO A 7 44.93 1.51 -8.78
N ARG A 8 44.36 2.67 -8.40
CA ARG A 8 44.86 3.50 -7.30
C ARG A 8 43.87 3.45 -6.15
N GLU A 9 44.38 3.23 -4.95
CA GLU A 9 43.58 3.37 -3.73
C GLU A 9 43.33 4.85 -3.44
N VAL A 10 42.06 5.22 -3.30
CA VAL A 10 41.63 6.61 -3.03
C VAL A 10 40.95 6.76 -1.68
N PHE A 11 40.47 5.65 -1.11
CA PHE A 11 39.79 5.57 0.17
C PHE A 11 39.85 4.13 0.70
N ARG A 12 39.94 3.98 2.02
CA ARG A 12 39.88 2.70 2.72
C ARG A 12 38.95 2.82 3.92
N LEU A 13 38.01 1.88 4.03
CA LEU A 13 37.14 1.77 5.19
C LEU A 13 37.96 1.42 6.46
N PRO A 14 37.56 1.91 7.64
CA PRO A 14 38.21 1.53 8.90
C PRO A 14 38.26 0.01 9.09
N THR A 15 39.36 -0.51 9.65
CA THR A 15 39.63 -1.96 9.66
C THR A 15 38.90 -2.72 10.79
N ASP A 16 38.30 -2.02 11.75
CA ASP A 16 37.62 -2.59 12.92
C ASP A 16 36.21 -3.17 12.62
N LEU A 17 35.88 -3.41 11.36
CA LEU A 17 34.54 -3.81 10.87
C LEU A 17 34.25 -5.32 10.93
N ILE A 18 35.06 -6.11 11.66
CA ILE A 18 35.05 -7.59 11.60
C ILE A 18 34.08 -8.23 12.63
N ALA A 19 33.52 -7.45 13.56
CA ALA A 19 32.73 -7.96 14.69
C ALA A 19 31.20 -7.81 14.56
N TYR A 20 30.65 -7.74 13.34
CA TYR A 20 29.20 -7.63 13.13
C TYR A 20 28.64 -8.88 12.42
N ASP A 21 27.95 -9.74 13.16
CA ASP A 21 27.35 -10.98 12.64
C ASP A 21 26.30 -10.73 11.54
N ASN A 22 25.64 -9.56 11.54
CA ASN A 22 24.60 -9.18 10.58
C ASN A 22 25.06 -8.18 9.51
N ARG A 23 26.37 -8.10 9.23
CA ARG A 23 26.92 -7.12 8.27
C ARG A 23 26.47 -7.41 6.82
N LEU A 24 26.05 -6.37 6.11
CA LEU A 24 25.80 -6.40 4.67
C LEU A 24 27.07 -6.06 3.86
N CYS A 25 27.03 -6.28 2.55
CA CYS A 25 28.06 -5.77 1.65
C CYS A 25 28.12 -4.23 1.72
N ALA A 26 29.34 -3.68 1.66
CA ALA A 26 29.51 -2.26 1.49
C ALA A 26 28.86 -1.82 0.16
N SER A 27 28.20 -0.66 0.17
CA SER A 27 27.51 -0.11 -1.00
C SER A 27 27.84 1.36 -1.15
N MET A 28 27.92 1.83 -2.40
CA MET A 28 28.24 3.22 -2.69
C MET A 28 27.44 3.73 -3.87
N HIS A 29 27.18 5.04 -3.87
CA HIS A 29 26.53 5.73 -4.97
C HIS A 29 27.22 7.07 -5.23
N PHE A 30 27.56 7.33 -6.49
CA PHE A 30 28.17 8.60 -6.89
C PHE A 30 27.11 9.68 -6.98
N THR A 31 27.00 10.43 -5.90
CA THR A 31 26.00 11.49 -5.69
C THR A 31 26.16 12.67 -6.65
N SER A 32 27.39 12.97 -7.07
CA SER A 32 27.72 13.94 -8.12
C SER A 32 29.16 13.73 -8.60
N SER A 33 29.66 14.53 -9.52
CA SER A 33 31.06 14.50 -10.01
C SER A 33 32.11 14.68 -8.90
N THR A 34 31.74 15.23 -7.75
CA THR A 34 32.63 15.56 -6.64
C THR A 34 32.28 14.90 -5.31
N TRP A 35 31.17 14.16 -5.24
CA TRP A 35 30.66 13.55 -4.01
C TRP A 35 30.31 12.08 -4.19
N VAL A 36 30.44 11.31 -3.11
CA VAL A 36 30.01 9.93 -3.01
C VAL A 36 29.42 9.65 -1.63
N THR A 37 28.32 8.91 -1.62
CA THR A 37 27.73 8.34 -0.40
C THR A 37 28.14 6.88 -0.32
N LEU A 38 28.60 6.43 0.85
CA LEU A 38 29.11 5.09 1.10
C LEU A 38 28.48 4.51 2.38
N SER A 39 28.12 3.24 2.35
CA SER A 39 27.76 2.42 3.51
C SER A 39 28.83 1.35 3.69
N ASP A 40 29.28 1.14 4.92
CA ASP A 40 30.21 0.04 5.24
C ASP A 40 29.50 -1.32 5.47
N GLY A 41 28.16 -1.31 5.38
CA GLY A 41 27.30 -2.47 5.58
C GLY A 41 26.99 -2.78 7.04
N THR A 42 27.47 -1.98 8.00
CA THR A 42 27.17 -2.15 9.43
C THR A 42 26.02 -1.29 9.92
N GLY A 43 25.55 -0.36 9.08
CA GLY A 43 24.55 0.65 9.46
C GLY A 43 25.13 2.06 9.61
N ARG A 44 26.38 2.27 9.18
CA ARG A 44 27.02 3.59 9.16
C ARG A 44 27.02 4.19 7.76
N LEU A 45 26.55 5.44 7.67
CA LEU A 45 26.55 6.24 6.46
C LEU A 45 27.78 7.16 6.44
N TYR A 46 28.50 7.17 5.33
CA TYR A 46 29.61 8.08 5.07
C TYR A 46 29.26 8.99 3.89
N LEU A 47 29.50 10.27 4.07
CA LEU A 47 29.51 11.26 3.01
C LEU A 47 30.94 11.69 2.76
N ILE A 48 31.41 11.47 1.54
CA ILE A 48 32.80 11.62 1.16
C ILE A 48 32.92 12.62 0.01
N GLY A 49 33.78 13.61 0.18
CA GLY A 49 34.19 14.53 -0.88
C GLY A 49 35.30 13.87 -1.70
N THR A 50 35.03 13.61 -2.98
CA THR A 50 36.00 12.98 -3.89
C THR A 50 36.90 13.99 -4.60
N GLY A 51 36.49 15.27 -4.63
CA GLY A 51 37.01 16.24 -5.60
C GLY A 51 36.58 15.87 -7.03
N GLU A 52 36.97 16.68 -8.01
CA GLU A 52 36.67 16.37 -9.42
C GLU A 52 37.36 15.07 -9.84
N ARG A 53 36.58 14.08 -10.26
CA ARG A 53 37.09 12.79 -10.72
C ARG A 53 37.49 12.89 -12.19
N GLY A 54 38.70 12.46 -12.52
CA GLY A 54 39.27 12.58 -13.87
C GLY A 54 40.79 12.68 -13.83
N ASN A 55 41.39 13.22 -14.89
CA ASN A 55 42.85 13.28 -15.05
C ASN A 55 43.56 14.20 -14.03
N SER A 56 42.81 15.10 -13.38
CA SER A 56 43.31 16.02 -12.34
C SER A 56 42.78 15.70 -10.94
N ALA A 57 42.35 14.45 -10.70
CA ALA A 57 41.64 14.09 -9.47
C ALA A 57 42.50 14.18 -8.21
N SER A 58 41.87 14.63 -7.12
CA SER A 58 42.45 14.64 -5.77
C SER A 58 43.09 13.28 -5.43
N GLU A 59 44.22 13.32 -4.70
CA GLU A 59 44.94 12.09 -4.35
C GLU A 59 44.17 11.22 -3.35
N LYS A 60 43.36 11.84 -2.48
CA LYS A 60 42.62 11.15 -1.42
C LYS A 60 41.21 11.72 -1.31
N TRP A 61 40.26 10.82 -1.05
CA TRP A 61 38.90 11.19 -0.71
C TRP A 61 38.79 11.56 0.77
N GLU A 62 38.04 12.61 1.08
CA GLU A 62 37.90 13.13 2.45
C GLU A 62 36.53 12.83 3.02
N ILE A 63 36.48 12.33 4.26
CA ILE A 63 35.22 12.12 4.97
C ILE A 63 34.70 13.49 5.44
N MET A 64 33.58 13.90 4.88
CA MET A 64 32.92 15.17 5.21
C MET A 64 31.85 15.00 6.27
N PHE A 65 31.27 13.80 6.35
CA PHE A 65 30.32 13.40 7.38
C PHE A 65 30.29 11.88 7.51
N ASN A 66 30.08 11.39 8.73
CA ASN A 66 29.74 10.01 8.97
C ASN A 66 28.85 9.91 10.21
N GLU A 67 27.84 9.04 10.15
CA GLU A 67 26.90 8.83 11.26
C GLU A 67 26.35 7.39 11.21
N GLU A 68 26.10 6.83 12.38
CA GLU A 68 25.49 5.52 12.55
C GLU A 68 23.97 5.64 12.60
N LEU A 69 23.28 4.95 11.70
CA LEU A 69 21.84 5.05 11.51
C LEU A 69 21.11 3.78 11.97
N GLY A 70 21.70 3.04 12.91
CA GLY A 70 21.14 1.81 13.47
C GLY A 70 21.44 0.59 12.61
N ASN A 71 20.40 -0.13 12.18
CA ASN A 71 20.54 -1.41 11.49
C ASN A 71 21.39 -1.33 10.20
N PRO A 72 21.93 -2.45 9.70
CA PRO A 72 22.55 -2.51 8.38
C PRO A 72 21.62 -2.06 7.25
N PHE A 73 22.18 -1.38 6.25
CA PHE A 73 21.47 -0.95 5.03
C PHE A 73 22.40 -0.90 3.82
N ILE A 74 21.81 -0.93 2.62
CA ILE A 74 22.50 -0.59 1.38
C ILE A 74 22.02 0.75 0.82
N ILE A 75 22.90 1.45 0.11
CA ILE A 75 22.56 2.68 -0.62
C ILE A 75 22.09 2.28 -2.00
N ILE A 76 20.88 2.69 -2.37
CA ILE A 76 20.31 2.41 -3.70
C ILE A 76 20.33 3.63 -4.61
N HIS A 77 20.26 4.85 -4.05
CA HIS A 77 20.33 6.08 -4.83
C HIS A 77 20.82 7.25 -3.98
N SER A 78 21.51 8.22 -4.59
CA SER A 78 21.83 9.49 -3.95
C SER A 78 22.03 10.61 -4.96
N ILE A 79 21.66 11.82 -4.58
CA ILE A 79 21.81 13.02 -5.42
C ILE A 79 22.32 14.22 -4.61
N SER A 80 23.10 15.08 -5.27
CA SER A 80 23.57 16.36 -4.74
C SER A 80 22.65 17.46 -5.23
N LEU A 81 22.21 18.30 -4.28
CA LEU A 81 21.22 19.34 -4.49
C LEU A 81 21.82 20.67 -4.03
N LEU A 82 21.94 21.60 -4.96
CA LEU A 82 22.37 22.97 -4.69
C LEU A 82 21.15 23.90 -4.79
N LYS A 83 20.56 24.28 -3.66
CA LYS A 83 19.40 25.19 -3.59
C LYS A 83 19.79 26.43 -2.82
N ALA A 84 19.62 27.62 -3.41
CA ALA A 84 19.83 28.92 -2.75
C ALA A 84 21.17 29.03 -1.98
N GLU A 85 22.27 28.59 -2.59
CA GLU A 85 23.63 28.54 -2.00
C GLU A 85 23.85 27.54 -0.85
N GLU A 86 22.83 26.78 -0.46
CA GLU A 86 22.96 25.69 0.49
C GLU A 86 23.14 24.35 -0.25
N HIS A 87 24.27 23.71 0.02
CA HIS A 87 24.54 22.36 -0.49
C HIS A 87 23.88 21.32 0.43
N SER A 88 23.05 20.49 -0.19
CA SER A 88 22.32 19.40 0.43
C SER A 88 22.51 18.12 -0.37
N ILE A 89 22.44 16.98 0.31
CA ILE A 89 22.55 15.67 -0.32
C ILE A 89 21.38 14.84 0.17
N ALA A 90 20.67 14.25 -0.79
CA ALA A 90 19.61 13.30 -0.51
C ALA A 90 20.11 11.89 -0.85
N THR A 91 19.93 10.95 0.07
CA THR A 91 20.28 9.54 -0.12
C THR A 91 19.12 8.65 0.27
N LEU A 92 18.97 7.57 -0.47
CA LEU A 92 17.95 6.55 -0.28
C LEU A 92 18.61 5.26 0.16
N LEU A 93 18.24 4.81 1.35
CA LEU A 93 18.77 3.62 1.99
C LEU A 93 17.71 2.52 1.96
N LEU A 94 18.12 1.30 1.66
CA LEU A 94 17.26 0.12 1.66
C LEU A 94 17.65 -0.79 2.82
N ARG A 95 16.63 -1.17 3.60
CA ARG A 95 16.71 -2.11 4.73
C ARG A 95 15.70 -3.23 4.53
N ILE A 96 16.07 -4.42 4.96
CA ILE A 96 15.15 -5.56 5.09
C ILE A 96 15.11 -5.87 6.57
N GLU A 97 13.91 -5.80 7.15
CA GLU A 97 13.71 -5.93 8.58
C GLU A 97 12.71 -7.06 8.86
N LYS A 98 12.92 -7.77 9.96
CA LYS A 98 12.04 -8.87 10.37
C LYS A 98 10.79 -8.30 11.03
N GLU A 99 9.64 -8.87 10.71
CA GLU A 99 8.35 -8.55 11.31
C GLU A 99 7.90 -9.71 12.19
N GLU A 100 8.08 -9.58 13.51
CA GLU A 100 7.81 -10.69 14.44
C GLU A 100 6.33 -11.07 14.56
N LEU A 101 5.43 -10.12 14.26
CA LEU A 101 3.98 -10.29 14.38
C LEU A 101 3.31 -10.81 13.10
N ASP A 102 4.04 -10.92 11.99
CA ASP A 102 3.46 -11.35 10.72
C ASP A 102 3.39 -12.89 10.66
N MET A 103 2.23 -13.44 11.02
CA MET A 103 1.96 -14.89 10.96
C MET A 103 1.46 -15.37 9.58
N LYS A 104 1.19 -14.47 8.63
CA LYS A 104 0.59 -14.80 7.32
C LYS A 104 1.50 -14.50 6.13
N GLY A 105 2.47 -13.62 6.29
CA GLY A 105 3.42 -13.22 5.24
C GLY A 105 4.79 -13.91 5.35
N SER A 106 5.79 -13.31 4.70
CA SER A 106 7.18 -13.79 4.74
C SER A 106 7.87 -13.57 6.08
N GLY A 107 7.27 -12.81 7.00
CA GLY A 107 7.90 -12.37 8.25
C GLY A 107 8.96 -11.27 8.05
N PHE A 108 8.98 -10.61 6.88
CA PHE A 108 9.89 -9.51 6.57
C PHE A 108 9.15 -8.36 5.89
N TYR A 109 9.61 -7.14 6.17
CA TYR A 109 9.23 -5.95 5.42
C TYR A 109 10.47 -5.21 4.91
N VAL A 110 10.25 -4.41 3.87
CA VAL A 110 11.25 -3.56 3.27
C VAL A 110 11.05 -2.14 3.75
N SER A 111 12.13 -1.51 4.17
CA SER A 111 12.16 -0.12 4.64
C SER A 111 13.08 0.70 3.74
N LEU A 112 12.52 1.73 3.13
CA LEU A 112 13.21 2.73 2.31
C LEU A 112 13.35 4.01 3.13
N GLU A 113 14.55 4.30 3.57
CA GLU A 113 14.85 5.50 4.37
C GLU A 113 15.43 6.59 3.46
N TRP A 114 14.66 7.66 3.26
CA TRP A 114 15.07 8.85 2.56
C TRP A 114 15.68 9.85 3.54
N VAL A 115 17.01 9.95 3.51
CA VAL A 115 17.82 10.81 4.37
C VAL A 115 18.26 12.06 3.61
N THR A 116 18.05 13.24 4.19
CA THR A 116 18.56 14.52 3.68
C THR A 116 19.62 15.08 4.62
N ILE A 117 20.80 15.34 4.07
CA ILE A 117 21.99 15.82 4.76
C ILE A 117 22.26 17.24 4.27
N ASN A 118 22.27 18.23 5.16
CA ASN A 118 22.56 19.61 4.83
C ASN A 118 23.88 20.07 5.43
N LYS A 119 24.49 21.06 4.79
CA LYS A 119 25.64 21.76 5.32
C LYS A 119 25.24 22.65 6.51
N LYS A 120 25.95 22.54 7.63
CA LYS A 120 25.72 23.40 8.81
C LYS A 120 26.00 24.86 8.48
N SER A 121 25.04 25.73 8.79
CA SER A 121 25.14 27.17 8.58
C SER A 121 26.25 27.82 9.44
N LYS A 122 26.57 27.26 10.63
CA LYS A 122 27.58 27.79 11.57
C LYS A 122 29.02 27.33 11.29
N ASP A 123 29.22 26.19 10.64
CA ASP A 123 30.54 25.62 10.38
C ASP A 123 30.59 25.18 8.91
N LYS A 124 31.30 25.95 8.07
CA LYS A 124 31.35 25.78 6.61
C LYS A 124 31.87 24.40 6.15
N LYS A 125 32.31 23.52 7.05
CA LYS A 125 32.79 22.17 6.70
C LYS A 125 31.98 21.02 7.28
N LYS A 126 31.00 21.26 8.17
CA LYS A 126 30.25 20.18 8.80
C LYS A 126 28.89 19.96 8.15
N TYR A 127 28.54 18.71 7.92
CA TYR A 127 27.22 18.29 7.46
C TYR A 127 26.43 17.67 8.62
N GLU A 128 25.11 17.71 8.55
CA GLU A 128 24.22 17.03 9.47
C GLU A 128 22.96 16.52 8.78
N ILE A 129 22.36 15.47 9.34
CA ILE A 129 21.07 14.99 8.87
C ILE A 129 19.98 15.94 9.36
N THR A 130 19.19 16.47 8.43
CA THR A 130 18.08 17.40 8.72
C THR A 130 16.72 16.79 8.54
N LYS A 131 16.58 15.79 7.67
CA LYS A 131 15.32 15.08 7.41
C LYS A 131 15.56 13.59 7.24
N ARG A 132 14.66 12.79 7.80
CA ARG A 132 14.57 11.34 7.58
C ARG A 132 13.10 10.99 7.39
N ASN A 133 12.76 10.43 6.24
CA ASN A 133 11.44 9.87 6.00
C ASN A 133 11.60 8.38 5.70
N ILE A 134 10.70 7.56 6.22
CA ILE A 134 10.76 6.10 6.05
C ILE A 134 9.52 5.68 5.27
N LEU A 135 9.71 4.88 4.22
CA LEU A 135 8.63 4.18 3.54
C LEU A 135 8.74 2.69 3.82
N ARG A 136 7.62 2.03 4.12
CA ARG A 136 7.54 0.58 4.31
C ARG A 136 6.75 -0.07 3.19
N GLY A 137 7.25 -1.21 2.74
CA GLY A 137 6.60 -2.05 1.73
C GLY A 137 6.83 -3.53 2.03
N LYS A 138 6.04 -4.39 1.40
CA LYS A 138 6.13 -5.86 1.57
C LYS A 138 6.93 -6.54 0.44
N SER A 139 7.54 -5.78 -0.47
CA SER A 139 8.40 -6.26 -1.55
C SER A 139 9.58 -5.32 -1.76
N VAL A 140 10.70 -5.87 -2.24
CA VAL A 140 11.86 -5.06 -2.65
C VAL A 140 11.49 -4.28 -3.92
N PRO A 141 11.83 -2.99 -4.04
CA PRO A 141 11.54 -2.24 -5.25
C PRO A 141 12.43 -2.74 -6.40
N HIS A 142 11.85 -2.84 -7.61
CA HIS A 142 12.63 -3.06 -8.84
C HIS A 142 13.44 -1.82 -9.19
N TYR A 143 12.88 -0.66 -8.92
CA TYR A 143 13.52 0.63 -9.15
C TYR A 143 13.10 1.59 -8.04
N ALA A 144 14.05 2.36 -7.52
CA ALA A 144 13.72 3.48 -6.66
C ALA A 144 14.77 4.58 -6.80
N ALA A 145 14.33 5.80 -7.08
CA ALA A 145 15.21 6.94 -7.31
C ALA A 145 14.59 8.25 -6.83
N ILE A 146 15.44 9.10 -6.28
CA ILE A 146 15.08 10.46 -5.87
C ILE A 146 15.09 11.33 -7.12
N GLU A 147 14.06 12.14 -7.31
CA GLU A 147 13.96 13.07 -8.43
C GLU A 147 15.14 14.04 -8.46
N PRO A 148 15.60 14.50 -9.64
CA PRO A 148 16.74 15.43 -9.75
C PRO A 148 16.59 16.73 -8.96
N ASN A 149 15.35 17.18 -8.72
CA ASN A 149 15.03 18.37 -7.93
C ASN A 149 15.00 18.10 -6.41
N GLY A 150 15.10 16.83 -5.98
CA GLY A 150 15.03 16.38 -4.60
C GLY A 150 13.65 16.48 -3.96
N ASN A 151 12.59 16.69 -4.74
CA ASN A 151 11.25 16.92 -4.21
C ASN A 151 10.38 15.67 -4.19
N GLY A 152 10.70 14.65 -4.99
CA GLY A 152 9.95 13.40 -5.04
C GLY A 152 10.84 12.17 -5.03
N LEU A 153 10.21 11.03 -4.77
CA LEU A 153 10.78 9.70 -4.82
C LEU A 153 9.91 8.84 -5.75
N MET A 154 10.52 8.29 -6.80
CA MET A 154 9.86 7.36 -7.72
C MET A 154 10.20 5.93 -7.29
N ILE A 155 9.20 5.06 -7.23
CA ILE A 155 9.36 3.64 -6.87
C ILE A 155 8.58 2.78 -7.86
N VAL A 156 9.23 1.76 -8.42
CA VAL A 156 8.58 0.67 -9.13
C VAL A 156 8.65 -0.59 -8.29
N SER A 157 7.51 -1.17 -7.94
CA SER A 157 7.45 -2.42 -7.17
C SER A 157 6.14 -3.17 -7.39
N TYR A 158 6.13 -4.46 -7.07
CA TYR A 158 4.92 -5.29 -7.07
C TYR A 158 3.93 -4.89 -5.98
N LYS A 159 4.43 -4.55 -4.78
CA LYS A 159 3.61 -4.10 -3.67
C LYS A 159 3.86 -2.63 -3.39
N SER A 160 2.81 -1.94 -2.97
CA SER A 160 2.88 -0.52 -2.65
C SER A 160 3.76 -0.26 -1.42
N PHE A 161 4.24 0.98 -1.36
CA PHE A 161 4.98 1.53 -0.23
C PHE A 161 4.13 2.59 0.48
N THR A 162 4.29 2.71 1.79
CA THR A 162 3.57 3.69 2.62
C THR A 162 4.54 4.43 3.52
N PHE A 163 4.34 5.74 3.71
CA PHE A 163 5.16 6.49 4.66
C PHE A 163 4.85 6.10 6.10
N VAL A 164 5.88 5.98 6.92
CA VAL A 164 5.74 5.76 8.36
C VAL A 164 5.93 7.08 9.09
N GLN A 165 4.89 7.53 9.79
CA GLN A 165 4.98 8.70 10.66
C GLN A 165 5.63 8.29 11.99
N VAL A 166 6.70 8.98 12.39
CA VAL A 166 7.43 8.69 13.64
C VAL A 166 6.49 8.91 14.82
N GLY A 167 6.14 7.83 15.53
CA GLY A 167 5.30 7.87 16.75
C GLY A 167 3.95 7.16 16.65
N GLN A 168 3.58 6.58 15.51
CA GLN A 168 2.40 5.72 15.39
C GLN A 168 2.85 4.26 15.19
N ASN A 169 2.43 3.38 16.10
CA ASN A 169 2.18 2.00 15.74
C ASN A 169 1.19 2.04 14.58
N LEU A 170 1.59 1.49 13.43
CA LEU A 170 0.79 1.43 12.22
C LEU A 170 -0.44 0.55 12.49
N GLU A 171 -1.51 1.14 13.01
CA GLU A 171 -2.84 0.76 12.54
C GLU A 171 -2.91 1.25 11.10
N GLU A 172 -3.13 0.31 10.19
CA GLU A 172 -3.20 0.53 8.75
C GLU A 172 -4.10 1.73 8.44
N SER A 173 -3.49 2.88 8.17
CA SER A 173 -4.18 4.05 7.65
C SER A 173 -4.61 3.72 6.22
N LYS A 174 -5.89 3.38 6.10
CA LYS A 174 -6.61 3.22 4.84
C LYS A 174 -6.72 4.59 4.17
N ASP A 175 -5.70 4.98 3.41
CA ASP A 175 -5.88 6.01 2.38
C ASP A 175 -6.25 5.32 1.06
N GLU A 176 -7.49 5.62 0.70
CA GLU A 176 -8.17 5.56 -0.59
C GLU A 176 -7.23 5.63 -1.80
N ASP A 177 -7.11 4.52 -2.54
CA ASP A 177 -7.23 4.58 -3.98
C ASP A 177 -7.80 3.27 -4.54
N MET A 178 -8.53 3.43 -5.63
CA MET A 178 -9.40 2.47 -6.31
C MET A 178 -8.77 1.08 -6.52
N SER A 179 -9.03 0.17 -5.59
CA SER A 179 -9.29 -1.22 -5.91
C SER A 179 -10.37 -1.68 -4.95
N GLU A 180 -11.47 -2.19 -5.50
CA GLU A 180 -12.52 -2.88 -4.75
C GLU A 180 -11.92 -4.15 -4.10
N LYS A 181 -11.10 -3.98 -3.07
CA LYS A 181 -11.05 -4.99 -2.01
C LYS A 181 -12.37 -4.83 -1.29
N ILE A 182 -13.30 -5.71 -1.62
CA ILE A 182 -14.55 -5.94 -0.91
C ILE A 182 -14.20 -5.94 0.58
N LYS A 183 -14.44 -4.80 1.26
CA LYS A 183 -14.64 -4.82 2.70
C LYS A 183 -15.88 -5.68 2.84
N GLU A 184 -15.78 -6.84 3.47
CA GLU A 184 -16.97 -7.61 3.78
C GLU A 184 -17.97 -6.66 4.46
N PRO A 185 -19.16 -6.46 3.86
CA PRO A 185 -20.13 -5.55 4.41
C PRO A 185 -20.53 -6.03 5.80
N LEU A 186 -20.80 -5.09 6.70
CA LEU A 186 -21.16 -5.43 8.08
C LEU A 186 -22.48 -6.18 8.14
N TYR A 187 -23.35 -5.91 7.18
CA TYR A 187 -24.61 -6.62 7.01
C TYR A 187 -25.01 -6.66 5.54
N TYR A 188 -25.79 -7.66 5.21
CA TYR A 188 -26.38 -7.81 3.90
C TYR A 188 -27.86 -7.49 3.99
N TRP A 189 -28.43 -6.88 2.96
CA TRP A 189 -29.87 -6.69 2.91
C TRP A 189 -30.41 -6.97 1.52
N GLN A 190 -31.65 -7.42 1.48
CA GLN A 190 -32.37 -7.76 0.26
C GLN A 190 -33.79 -7.23 0.38
N GLN A 191 -34.48 -7.13 -0.75
CA GLN A 191 -35.84 -6.62 -0.79
C GLN A 191 -36.68 -7.37 -1.81
N THR A 192 -37.95 -7.52 -1.49
CA THR A 192 -39.00 -7.91 -2.43
C THR A 192 -39.91 -6.70 -2.68
N GLU A 193 -41.04 -6.91 -3.36
CA GLU A 193 -42.08 -5.87 -3.49
C GLU A 193 -42.71 -5.51 -2.12
N ASP A 194 -42.73 -6.46 -1.17
CA ASP A 194 -43.52 -6.38 0.06
C ASP A 194 -42.65 -6.23 1.32
N ASP A 195 -41.42 -6.74 1.32
CA ASP A 195 -40.58 -6.81 2.52
C ASP A 195 -39.09 -6.52 2.25
N LEU A 196 -38.36 -6.25 3.34
CA LEU A 196 -36.92 -6.10 3.40
C LEU A 196 -36.39 -7.13 4.38
N THR A 197 -35.32 -7.83 4.00
CA THR A 197 -34.64 -8.77 4.88
C THR A 197 -33.19 -8.33 5.07
N VAL A 198 -32.77 -8.17 6.32
CA VAL A 198 -31.42 -7.75 6.71
C VAL A 198 -30.75 -8.88 7.47
N THR A 199 -29.56 -9.29 7.03
CA THR A 199 -28.79 -10.41 7.59
C THR A 199 -27.47 -9.88 8.16
N ILE A 200 -27.25 -10.13 9.44
CA ILE A 200 -26.07 -9.69 10.20
C ILE A 200 -25.34 -10.92 10.75
N SER A 201 -24.04 -11.03 10.54
CA SER A 201 -23.23 -12.11 11.14
C SER A 201 -22.95 -11.81 12.61
N LEU A 202 -23.31 -12.73 13.51
CA LEU A 202 -23.08 -12.60 14.95
C LEU A 202 -21.77 -13.32 15.36
N PRO A 203 -21.01 -12.78 16.33
CA PRO A 203 -19.89 -13.49 16.95
C PRO A 203 -20.33 -14.80 17.66
N GLU A 204 -19.42 -15.78 17.79
CA GLU A 204 -19.70 -17.14 18.31
C GLU A 204 -20.37 -17.19 19.70
N ASP A 205 -20.28 -16.11 20.48
CA ASP A 205 -20.80 -16.01 21.86
C ASP A 205 -22.01 -15.07 22.02
N CYS A 206 -22.85 -14.84 21.00
CA CYS A 206 -23.98 -13.91 21.09
C CYS A 206 -25.29 -14.64 21.51
N THR A 207 -25.89 -14.22 22.62
CA THR A 207 -27.16 -14.76 23.12
C THR A 207 -28.34 -13.83 22.83
N LYS A 208 -29.58 -14.32 22.94
CA LYS A 208 -30.78 -13.52 22.64
C LYS A 208 -30.88 -12.27 23.53
N GLU A 209 -30.37 -12.38 24.75
CA GLU A 209 -30.36 -11.33 25.77
C GLU A 209 -29.40 -10.17 25.40
N ASP A 210 -28.41 -10.44 24.54
CA ASP A 210 -27.43 -9.45 24.07
C ASP A 210 -27.93 -8.61 22.89
N ILE A 211 -29.09 -8.95 22.32
CA ILE A 211 -29.65 -8.34 21.12
C ILE A 211 -30.83 -7.47 21.50
N GLN A 212 -30.72 -6.17 21.23
CA GLN A 212 -31.82 -5.22 21.39
C GLN A 212 -32.13 -4.58 20.04
N ILE A 213 -33.35 -4.81 19.55
CA ILE A 213 -33.82 -4.25 18.29
C ILE A 213 -35.08 -3.44 18.55
N GLN A 214 -35.09 -2.21 18.03
CA GLN A 214 -36.22 -1.31 18.08
C GLN A 214 -36.65 -0.94 16.66
N PHE A 215 -37.89 -1.26 16.35
CA PHE A 215 -38.56 -0.86 15.11
C PHE A 215 -39.42 0.37 15.37
N LEU A 216 -39.23 1.41 14.56
CA LEU A 216 -40.09 2.57 14.49
C LEU A 216 -40.56 2.73 13.04
N PRO A 217 -41.67 3.45 12.78
CA PRO A 217 -42.24 3.56 11.45
C PRO A 217 -41.26 4.03 10.37
N ASP A 218 -40.30 4.87 10.70
CA ASP A 218 -39.30 5.46 9.79
C ASP A 218 -37.87 5.31 10.29
N HIS A 219 -37.63 4.48 11.32
CA HIS A 219 -36.33 4.37 11.97
C HIS A 219 -36.07 2.97 12.50
N VAL A 220 -34.83 2.49 12.39
CA VAL A 220 -34.39 1.21 12.95
C VAL A 220 -33.19 1.42 13.87
N ASN A 221 -33.17 0.71 14.99
CA ASN A 221 -32.02 0.68 15.90
C ASN A 221 -31.73 -0.77 16.32
N VAL A 222 -30.52 -1.23 16.06
CA VAL A 222 -30.01 -2.56 16.37
C VAL A 222 -28.79 -2.38 17.26
N VAL A 223 -28.85 -2.93 18.47
CA VAL A 223 -27.77 -2.90 19.45
C VAL A 223 -27.39 -4.34 19.77
N LEU A 224 -26.10 -4.67 19.61
CA LEU A 224 -25.52 -5.98 19.89
C LEU A 224 -24.50 -5.84 21.02
N LYS A 225 -24.64 -6.60 22.11
CA LYS A 225 -23.73 -6.58 23.29
C LYS A 225 -23.48 -5.16 23.84
N GLY A 226 -24.48 -4.29 23.79
CA GLY A 226 -24.40 -2.90 24.25
C GLY A 226 -23.73 -1.92 23.27
N GLN A 227 -23.24 -2.40 22.12
CA GLN A 227 -22.73 -1.56 21.03
C GLN A 227 -23.80 -1.38 19.95
N ARG A 228 -24.00 -0.13 19.51
CA ARG A 228 -24.94 0.17 18.41
C ARG A 228 -24.35 -0.33 17.10
N PHE A 229 -25.09 -1.21 16.43
CA PHE A 229 -24.68 -1.89 15.21
C PHE A 229 -25.28 -1.23 13.96
N LEU A 230 -26.58 -0.93 14.00
CA LEU A 230 -27.29 -0.25 12.92
C LEU A 230 -28.28 0.75 13.53
N GLU A 231 -28.14 2.04 13.24
CA GLU A 231 -29.03 3.08 13.72
C GLU A 231 -29.27 4.09 12.61
N GLY A 232 -30.53 4.40 12.30
CA GLY A 232 -30.85 5.51 11.43
C GLY A 232 -32.25 5.47 10.84
N ASN A 233 -32.53 6.51 10.05
CA ASN A 233 -33.79 6.67 9.36
C ASN A 233 -33.85 5.75 8.13
N LEU A 234 -34.91 4.97 8.04
CA LEU A 234 -35.21 4.12 6.91
C LEU A 234 -35.59 4.97 5.68
N TYR A 235 -35.37 4.44 4.48
CA TYR A 235 -35.70 5.15 3.25
C TYR A 235 -37.21 5.44 3.09
N SER A 236 -38.06 4.53 3.56
CA SER A 236 -39.51 4.72 3.59
C SER A 236 -40.12 4.10 4.86
N SER A 237 -41.42 4.32 5.07
CA SER A 237 -42.07 3.80 6.26
C SER A 237 -42.25 2.29 6.21
N ILE A 238 -42.05 1.63 7.35
CA ILE A 238 -42.29 0.21 7.58
C ILE A 238 -43.51 0.00 8.49
N ASP A 239 -44.10 -1.18 8.40
CA ASP A 239 -45.01 -1.67 9.44
C ASP A 239 -44.20 -2.26 10.60
N HIS A 240 -43.92 -1.41 11.59
CA HIS A 240 -43.16 -1.79 12.77
C HIS A 240 -43.84 -2.85 13.65
N GLU A 241 -45.16 -3.05 13.58
CA GLU A 241 -45.86 -4.08 14.36
C GLU A 241 -45.70 -5.47 13.72
N SER A 242 -45.60 -5.52 12.40
CA SER A 242 -45.43 -6.75 11.62
C SER A 242 -43.95 -7.12 11.36
N SER A 243 -43.01 -6.23 11.72
CA SER A 243 -41.58 -6.45 11.54
C SER A 243 -41.01 -7.34 12.65
N THR A 244 -40.18 -8.32 12.29
CA THR A 244 -39.68 -9.34 13.23
C THR A 244 -38.18 -9.58 13.05
N TRP A 245 -37.57 -10.30 13.99
CA TRP A 245 -36.18 -10.74 13.89
C TRP A 245 -35.99 -12.13 14.49
N ILE A 246 -35.06 -12.89 13.93
CA ILE A 246 -34.71 -14.25 14.36
C ILE A 246 -33.20 -14.47 14.31
N ILE A 247 -32.70 -15.36 15.16
CA ILE A 247 -31.32 -15.85 15.09
C ILE A 247 -31.34 -17.19 14.35
N LYS A 248 -30.60 -17.30 13.26
CA LYS A 248 -30.43 -18.53 12.49
C LYS A 248 -29.35 -19.43 13.09
N GLU A 249 -29.42 -20.72 12.78
CA GLU A 249 -28.51 -21.77 13.28
C GLU A 249 -27.03 -21.55 12.94
N ASN A 250 -26.73 -20.71 11.94
CA ASN A 250 -25.39 -20.35 11.51
C ASN A 250 -24.83 -19.09 12.20
N ASN A 251 -25.31 -18.75 13.41
CA ASN A 251 -24.96 -17.51 14.11
C ASN A 251 -25.18 -16.24 13.27
N SER A 252 -26.29 -16.16 12.53
CA SER A 252 -26.69 -14.92 11.85
C SER A 252 -28.02 -14.39 12.39
N LEU A 253 -28.11 -13.09 12.57
CA LEU A 253 -29.33 -12.36 12.91
C LEU A 253 -30.02 -11.94 11.62
N GLU A 254 -31.24 -12.43 11.40
CA GLU A 254 -32.11 -12.01 10.31
C GLU A 254 -33.20 -11.08 10.84
N ILE A 255 -33.35 -9.92 10.22
CA ILE A 255 -34.35 -8.91 10.55
C ILE A 255 -35.26 -8.76 9.32
N SER A 256 -36.55 -9.01 9.49
CA SER A 256 -37.56 -8.87 8.44
C SER A 256 -38.39 -7.62 8.71
N LEU A 257 -38.31 -6.62 7.82
CA LEU A 257 -39.06 -5.39 7.87
C LEU A 257 -40.14 -5.39 6.79
N ILE A 258 -41.40 -5.15 7.18
CA ILE A 258 -42.52 -5.13 6.23
C ILE A 258 -42.69 -3.71 5.68
N LYS A 259 -42.69 -3.56 4.35
CA LYS A 259 -42.87 -2.25 3.71
C LYS A 259 -44.32 -1.80 3.90
N LYS A 260 -44.52 -0.55 4.31
CA LYS A 260 -45.87 0.03 4.39
C LYS A 260 -46.43 0.41 3.01
N ASN A 261 -45.54 0.71 2.06
CA ASN A 261 -45.87 1.02 0.67
C ASN A 261 -45.38 -0.12 -0.21
N GLU A 262 -46.27 -1.05 -0.55
CA GLU A 262 -46.00 -2.17 -1.46
C GLU A 262 -45.55 -1.67 -2.84
N GLY A 263 -44.60 -2.36 -3.46
CA GLY A 263 -44.08 -2.05 -4.79
C GLY A 263 -43.05 -0.92 -4.85
N LEU A 264 -42.74 -0.26 -3.73
CA LEU A 264 -41.67 0.74 -3.68
C LEU A 264 -40.29 0.07 -3.57
N THR A 265 -39.44 0.26 -4.58
CA THR A 265 -38.04 -0.20 -4.56
C THR A 265 -37.17 0.79 -3.77
N TRP A 266 -36.50 0.29 -2.73
CA TRP A 266 -35.62 1.08 -1.88
C TRP A 266 -34.21 1.12 -2.49
N PRO A 267 -33.63 2.30 -2.76
CA PRO A 267 -32.25 2.41 -3.25
C PRO A 267 -31.23 2.19 -2.13
N GLU A 268 -31.62 2.43 -0.88
CA GLU A 268 -30.81 2.26 0.32
C GLU A 268 -31.71 1.79 1.48
N LEU A 269 -31.15 1.03 2.44
CA LEU A 269 -31.89 0.57 3.63
C LEU A 269 -32.07 1.71 4.64
N VAL A 270 -30.97 2.34 5.03
CA VAL A 270 -30.88 3.49 5.94
C VAL A 270 -30.26 4.65 5.19
N VAL A 271 -30.89 5.83 5.25
CA VAL A 271 -30.47 7.02 4.50
C VAL A 271 -29.05 7.42 4.91
N GLY A 272 -28.12 7.35 3.96
CA GLY A 272 -26.73 7.73 4.18
C GLY A 272 -25.84 6.66 4.82
N ASP A 273 -26.33 5.44 5.05
CA ASP A 273 -25.50 4.33 5.51
C ASP A 273 -24.88 3.58 4.33
N LYS A 274 -23.55 3.44 4.33
CA LYS A 274 -22.76 2.75 3.29
C LYS A 274 -22.17 1.43 3.77
N GLN A 275 -22.58 0.96 4.95
CA GLN A 275 -21.99 -0.22 5.59
C GLN A 275 -22.68 -1.53 5.22
N GLY A 276 -23.88 -1.46 4.64
CA GLY A 276 -24.64 -2.60 4.17
C GLY A 276 -24.57 -2.82 2.66
N GLU A 277 -24.51 -4.08 2.24
CA GLU A 277 -24.53 -4.46 0.82
C GLU A 277 -25.91 -4.98 0.40
N PHE A 278 -26.43 -4.45 -0.71
CA PHE A 278 -27.70 -4.90 -1.29
C PHE A 278 -27.49 -6.17 -2.12
N ILE A 279 -27.94 -7.32 -1.62
CA ILE A 279 -27.92 -8.57 -2.36
C ILE A 279 -29.17 -8.65 -3.23
N ARG A 280 -28.97 -8.77 -4.55
CA ARG A 280 -30.04 -9.10 -5.49
C ARG A 280 -30.26 -10.60 -5.49
N ASP A 281 -31.53 -11.01 -5.37
CA ASP A 281 -31.92 -12.41 -5.51
C ASP A 281 -31.40 -13.01 -6.82
N SER A 282 -30.90 -14.26 -6.78
CA SER A 282 -30.24 -14.90 -7.91
C SER A 282 -31.18 -15.04 -9.12
N ALA A 283 -32.50 -15.10 -8.87
CA ALA A 283 -33.53 -15.12 -9.91
C ALA A 283 -33.60 -13.79 -10.71
N GLN A 284 -33.38 -12.65 -10.06
CA GLN A 284 -33.36 -11.34 -10.73
C GLN A 284 -32.06 -11.13 -11.51
N CYS A 285 -30.92 -11.63 -11.00
CA CYS A 285 -29.65 -11.64 -11.73
C CYS A 285 -29.73 -12.47 -13.02
N ALA A 286 -30.41 -13.62 -12.99
CA ALA A 286 -30.64 -14.45 -14.18
C ALA A 286 -31.51 -13.74 -15.23
N ALA A 287 -32.59 -13.05 -14.81
CA ALA A 287 -33.45 -12.29 -15.72
C ALA A 287 -32.75 -11.08 -16.37
N ILE A 288 -31.84 -10.43 -15.65
CA ILE A 288 -31.00 -9.35 -16.18
C ILE A 288 -29.96 -9.92 -17.15
N ALA A 289 -29.31 -11.02 -16.81
CA ALA A 289 -28.35 -11.70 -17.69
C ALA A 289 -29.03 -12.17 -19.00
N GLU A 290 -30.27 -12.67 -18.93
CA GLU A 290 -31.04 -13.08 -20.10
C GLU A 290 -31.39 -11.88 -21.00
N ARG A 291 -31.75 -10.72 -20.41
CA ARG A 291 -32.00 -9.47 -21.17
C ARG A 291 -30.73 -8.86 -21.79
N LEU A 292 -29.58 -9.04 -21.13
CA LEU A 292 -28.29 -8.52 -21.60
C LEU A 292 -27.56 -9.51 -22.52
N MET A 293 -28.05 -10.74 -22.67
CA MET A 293 -27.44 -11.80 -23.48
C MET A 293 -27.24 -11.37 -24.95
N HIS A 294 -28.15 -10.56 -25.49
CA HIS A 294 -28.03 -10.04 -26.86
C HIS A 294 -26.91 -8.98 -27.00
N LEU A 295 -26.53 -8.31 -25.91
CA LEU A 295 -25.44 -7.31 -25.90
C LEU A 295 -24.07 -7.96 -25.64
N THR A 296 -24.05 -9.17 -25.08
CA THR A 296 -22.83 -9.98 -24.88
C THR A 296 -22.68 -11.08 -25.93
N SER A 297 -23.50 -11.07 -26.99
CA SER A 297 -23.39 -12.02 -28.10
C SER A 297 -22.15 -11.69 -28.94
N ASP A 298 -21.18 -12.60 -28.92
CA ASP A 298 -19.96 -12.60 -29.73
C ASP A 298 -20.21 -12.80 -31.25
N GLU A 299 -21.46 -12.71 -31.74
CA GLU A 299 -21.80 -13.04 -33.13
C GLU A 299 -21.41 -11.97 -34.18
N LEU A 300 -20.68 -10.92 -33.82
CA LEU A 300 -20.21 -9.91 -34.78
C LEU A 300 -18.78 -10.11 -35.30
N ASN A 301 -18.11 -11.21 -34.94
CA ASN A 301 -16.82 -11.56 -35.57
C ASN A 301 -16.75 -13.06 -35.91
N PRO A 302 -17.05 -13.46 -37.16
CA PRO A 302 -16.83 -14.84 -37.60
C PRO A 302 -15.32 -15.10 -37.63
N ASN A 303 -14.81 -15.71 -36.55
CA ASN A 303 -13.43 -16.14 -36.46
C ASN A 303 -13.16 -17.20 -37.56
N PRO A 304 -12.24 -16.96 -38.51
CA PRO A 304 -11.98 -17.87 -39.63
C PRO A 304 -11.35 -19.21 -39.22
N ASP A 305 -10.98 -19.38 -37.94
CA ASP A 305 -10.24 -20.54 -37.44
C ASP A 305 -11.09 -21.59 -36.67
N LYS A 306 -12.42 -21.60 -36.86
CA LYS A 306 -13.38 -22.56 -36.24
C LYS A 306 -13.12 -24.06 -36.50
N GLY A 307 -12.03 -24.42 -37.20
CA GLY A 307 -11.63 -25.80 -37.51
C GLY A 307 -10.25 -26.22 -37.00
N LYS A 308 -9.52 -25.39 -36.26
CA LYS A 308 -8.23 -25.81 -35.68
C LYS A 308 -8.45 -26.54 -34.35
N PRO A 309 -7.74 -27.66 -34.09
CA PRO A 309 -7.81 -28.35 -32.80
C PRO A 309 -7.40 -27.39 -31.68
N PRO A 310 -7.86 -27.61 -30.43
CA PRO A 310 -7.53 -26.75 -29.30
C PRO A 310 -6.01 -26.58 -29.23
N CYS A 311 -5.55 -25.31 -29.23
CA CYS A 311 -4.14 -24.97 -29.16
C CYS A 311 -3.49 -25.74 -28.01
N ASN A 312 -2.35 -26.36 -28.32
CA ASN A 312 -1.57 -27.05 -27.32
C ASN A 312 -1.11 -26.00 -26.29
N ALA A 313 -1.35 -26.21 -25.00
CA ALA A 313 -0.93 -25.28 -23.95
C ALA A 313 0.61 -25.09 -23.90
N GLN A 314 1.37 -25.94 -24.59
CA GLN A 314 2.81 -25.80 -24.81
C GLN A 314 3.20 -24.82 -25.93
N GLU A 315 2.23 -24.30 -26.70
CA GLU A 315 2.43 -23.30 -27.76
C GLU A 315 2.05 -21.87 -27.32
N LEU A 316 1.61 -21.68 -26.07
CA LEU A 316 1.46 -20.34 -25.48
C LEU A 316 2.86 -19.75 -25.26
N GLU A 317 3.17 -18.66 -25.97
CA GLU A 317 4.38 -17.88 -25.70
C GLU A 317 4.29 -17.28 -24.29
N GLU A 318 5.44 -17.06 -23.63
CA GLU A 318 5.53 -16.45 -22.28
C GLU A 318 4.83 -15.07 -22.17
N CYS A 319 4.42 -14.49 -23.29
CA CYS A 319 3.68 -13.24 -23.41
C CYS A 319 2.16 -13.39 -23.16
N ASP A 320 1.58 -14.59 -23.25
CA ASP A 320 0.15 -14.84 -23.03
C ASP A 320 -0.17 -15.18 -21.56
N ILE A 321 0.85 -15.33 -20.73
CA ILE A 321 0.70 -15.51 -19.29
C ILE A 321 0.42 -14.12 -18.69
N PHE A 322 -0.83 -13.89 -18.29
CA PHE A 322 -1.17 -12.76 -17.44
C PHE A 322 -0.43 -12.96 -16.11
N PHE A 323 0.72 -12.30 -15.94
CA PHE A 323 1.36 -12.24 -14.62
C PHE A 323 0.40 -11.50 -13.70
N GLU A 324 -0.18 -12.21 -12.72
CA GLU A 324 -0.99 -11.61 -11.65
C GLU A 324 -0.24 -10.50 -10.88
N GLU A 325 1.09 -10.41 -11.06
CA GLU A 325 1.95 -9.40 -10.47
C GLU A 325 2.24 -8.25 -11.46
N SER A 326 1.24 -7.38 -11.68
CA SER A 326 1.51 -6.10 -12.34
C SER A 326 2.37 -5.21 -11.42
N SER A 327 3.55 -4.79 -11.88
CA SER A 327 4.36 -3.81 -11.15
C SER A 327 3.76 -2.41 -11.28
N SER A 328 3.64 -1.68 -10.18
CA SER A 328 3.14 -0.29 -10.17
C SER A 328 4.30 0.70 -10.14
N LEU A 329 4.14 1.87 -10.77
CA LEU A 329 5.08 3.00 -10.71
C LEU A 329 4.47 4.11 -9.86
N CYS A 330 4.93 4.23 -8.62
CA CYS A 330 4.43 5.23 -7.69
C CYS A 330 5.40 6.43 -7.58
N ARG A 331 4.84 7.64 -7.55
CA ARG A 331 5.57 8.87 -7.19
C ARG A 331 5.14 9.36 -5.82
N PHE A 332 6.09 9.44 -4.89
CA PHE A 332 5.92 9.97 -3.54
C PHE A 332 6.45 11.40 -3.45
N ASP A 333 5.63 12.31 -2.95
CA ASP A 333 6.04 13.70 -2.76
C ASP A 333 6.74 13.88 -1.39
N GLY A 334 7.94 14.45 -1.41
CA GLY A 334 8.77 14.64 -0.23
C GLY A 334 8.29 15.73 0.72
N SER A 335 7.34 16.58 0.31
CA SER A 335 6.76 17.64 1.16
C SER A 335 5.44 17.23 1.80
N THR A 336 4.56 16.61 1.02
CA THR A 336 3.23 16.17 1.48
C THR A 336 3.24 14.77 2.08
N LEU A 337 4.29 13.98 1.83
CA LEU A 337 4.40 12.57 2.23
C LEU A 337 3.23 11.73 1.74
N LYS A 338 2.67 12.07 0.57
CA LYS A 338 1.58 11.35 -0.07
C LYS A 338 2.01 10.81 -1.43
N THR A 339 1.35 9.74 -1.85
CA THR A 339 1.41 9.24 -3.23
C THR A 339 0.70 10.25 -4.13
N THR A 340 1.36 10.66 -5.20
CA THR A 340 0.83 11.67 -6.15
C THR A 340 0.42 11.06 -7.47
N HIS A 341 1.09 9.99 -7.90
CA HIS A 341 0.80 9.24 -9.12
C HIS A 341 1.05 7.75 -8.87
N VAL A 342 0.20 6.89 -9.44
CA VAL A 342 0.26 5.41 -9.42
C VAL A 342 0.22 4.89 -10.84
#